data_AF-A0A7S4MLV6-F1
#
_entry.id   AF-A0A7S4MLV6-F1
#
_cell.length_a   1.000
_cell.length_b   1.000
_cell.length_c   1.000
_cell.angle_alpha   90.00
_cell.angle_beta   90.00
_cell.angle_gamma   90.00
#
_symmetry.space_group_name_H-M   'P 1'
#
loop_
_entity.id
_entity.type
_entity.pdbx_description
1 polymer ?
#
loop_
_entity_poly.entity_id
_entity_poly.type
_entity_poly.pdbx_seq_one_letter_code
_entity_poly.pdbx_strand_id
1 'polypeptide(L)'
;EAEGSAEAGGPELQRQERVQAKLRGEDMLRRSGLTYFILRPGELEDRPGGGRIAVSQDLPDEQLTAVSRTDVAEVVVSSLLDPRACNVACTLTSSEYAVLGGQKQDISKLLGAMTPNRM
;
A
#
# COMPACT_ATOMS: atom_id res chain seq x y z
N GLU A 1 48.16 8.57 3.97
CA GLU A 1 46.98 8.82 4.82
C GLU A 1 45.77 8.81 3.89
N ALA A 2 45.09 7.66 3.81
CA ALA A 2 43.77 7.39 4.42
C ALA A 2 42.67 8.25 3.75
N GLU A 3 42.12 7.76 2.63
CA GLU A 3 40.81 7.08 2.55
C GLU A 3 39.61 8.01 2.83
N GLY A 4 39.04 8.53 1.74
CA GLY A 4 37.67 9.01 1.69
C GLY A 4 36.91 8.18 0.67
N SER A 5 36.44 7.00 1.07
CA SER A 5 35.61 6.12 0.27
C SER A 5 34.35 6.87 -0.16
N ALA A 6 34.23 7.16 -1.45
CA ALA A 6 32.99 7.64 -2.05
C ALA A 6 31.92 6.59 -1.79
N GLU A 7 30.88 6.95 -1.02
CA GLU A 7 29.79 6.04 -0.69
C GLU A 7 29.14 5.49 -1.97
N ALA A 8 29.15 4.17 -2.09
CA ALA A 8 28.58 3.45 -3.20
C ALA A 8 27.04 3.56 -3.15
N GLY A 9 26.46 4.15 -4.21
CA GLY A 9 25.02 4.12 -4.51
C GLY A 9 24.28 5.39 -4.13
N GLY A 10 24.00 6.26 -5.11
CA GLY A 10 23.17 7.45 -4.90
C GLY A 10 21.71 7.14 -4.50
N PRO A 11 20.93 8.16 -4.11
CA PRO A 11 19.59 8.00 -3.54
C PRO A 11 18.60 7.25 -4.45
N GLU A 12 18.77 7.34 -5.76
CA GLU A 12 17.92 6.65 -6.73
C GLU A 12 18.18 5.14 -6.79
N LEU A 13 19.45 4.73 -6.73
CA LEU A 13 19.83 3.31 -6.67
C LEU A 13 19.31 2.68 -5.37
N GLN A 14 19.49 3.37 -4.23
CA GLN A 14 18.95 2.92 -2.95
C GLN A 14 17.42 2.80 -2.98
N ARG A 15 16.72 3.74 -3.64
CA ARG A 15 15.26 3.67 -3.85
C ARG A 15 14.89 2.44 -4.66
N GLN A 16 15.57 2.19 -5.78
CA GLN A 16 15.32 1.04 -6.65
C GLN A 16 15.55 -0.28 -5.92
N GLU A 17 16.67 -0.42 -5.19
CA GLU A 17 16.97 -1.61 -4.40
C GLU A 17 15.90 -1.91 -3.36
N ARG A 18 15.41 -0.88 -2.67
CA ARG A 18 14.31 -1.00 -1.70
C ARG A 18 13.01 -1.45 -2.35
N VAL A 19 12.66 -0.91 -3.51
CA VAL A 19 11.47 -1.32 -4.26
C VAL A 19 11.60 -2.78 -4.69
N GLN A 20 12.74 -3.17 -5.24
CA GLN A 20 13.01 -4.55 -5.66
C GLN A 20 12.95 -5.54 -4.48
N ALA A 21 13.49 -5.15 -3.32
CA ALA A 21 13.40 -5.97 -2.11
C ALA A 21 11.94 -6.20 -1.68
N LYS A 22 11.10 -5.15 -1.71
CA LYS A 22 9.67 -5.26 -1.40
C LYS A 22 8.92 -6.15 -2.39
N LEU A 23 9.16 -5.98 -3.70
CA LEU A 23 8.54 -6.81 -4.74
C LEU A 23 8.92 -8.29 -4.61
N ARG A 24 10.19 -8.59 -4.29
CA ARG A 24 10.62 -9.96 -3.99
C ARG A 24 9.88 -10.54 -2.78
N GLY A 25 9.72 -9.75 -1.70
CA GLY A 25 8.97 -10.16 -0.52
C GLY A 25 7.50 -10.47 -0.82
N GLU A 26 6.85 -9.66 -1.66
CA GLU A 26 5.49 -9.93 -2.11
C GLU A 26 5.40 -11.21 -2.95
N ASP A 27 6.31 -11.43 -3.91
CA ASP A 27 6.31 -12.64 -4.74
C ASP A 27 6.53 -13.91 -3.90
N MET A 28 7.43 -13.86 -2.92
CA MET A 28 7.60 -14.95 -1.95
C MET A 28 6.32 -15.22 -1.15
N LEU A 29 5.63 -14.17 -0.68
CA LEU A 29 4.37 -14.32 0.05
C LEU A 29 3.28 -14.93 -0.83
N ARG A 30 3.16 -14.51 -2.10
CA ARG A 30 2.20 -15.07 -3.06
C ARG A 30 2.42 -16.58 -3.29
N ARG A 31 3.67 -17.03 -3.33
CA ARG A 31 4.05 -18.44 -3.56
C ARG A 31 4.05 -19.30 -2.30
N SER A 32 3.89 -18.70 -1.12
CA SER A 32 4.04 -19.39 0.16
C SER A 32 2.92 -20.38 0.49
N GLY A 33 1.76 -20.27 -0.18
CA GLY A 33 0.55 -21.01 0.17
C GLY A 33 -0.19 -20.46 1.40
N LEU A 34 0.33 -19.40 2.04
CA LEU A 34 -0.36 -18.70 3.13
C LEU A 34 -1.47 -17.81 2.58
N THR A 35 -2.55 -17.66 3.35
CA THR A 35 -3.52 -16.59 3.12
C THR A 35 -2.86 -15.25 3.43
N TYR A 36 -2.96 -14.31 2.50
CA TYR A 36 -2.32 -13.00 2.64
C TYR A 36 -3.24 -11.84 2.26
N PHE A 37 -2.87 -10.65 2.71
CA PHE A 37 -3.35 -9.38 2.18
C PHE A 37 -2.15 -8.46 1.98
N ILE A 38 -1.93 -7.98 0.75
CA ILE A 38 -0.82 -7.08 0.41
C ILE A 38 -1.39 -5.68 0.18
N LEU A 39 -1.01 -4.74 1.04
CA LEU A 39 -1.38 -3.33 0.94
C LEU A 39 -0.17 -2.50 0.54
N ARG A 40 -0.27 -1.79 -0.58
CA ARG A 40 0.77 -0.88 -1.11
C ARG A 40 0.32 0.57 -0.90
N PRO A 41 0.66 1.20 0.22
CA PRO A 41 0.30 2.60 0.43
C PRO A 41 1.14 3.52 -0.47
N GLY A 42 0.57 4.68 -0.80
CA GLY A 42 1.31 5.84 -1.29
C GLY A 42 2.27 6.40 -0.23
N GLU A 43 2.71 7.65 -0.41
CA GLU A 43 3.59 8.30 0.55
C GLU A 43 2.93 8.39 1.94
N LEU A 44 3.68 8.11 3.00
CA LEU A 44 3.13 8.02 4.35
C LEU A 44 3.30 9.33 5.11
N GLU A 45 2.19 9.91 5.54
CA GLU A 45 2.17 11.15 6.32
C GLU A 45 1.72 10.94 7.77
N ASP A 46 2.34 11.68 8.68
CA ASP A 46 1.97 11.78 10.09
C ASP A 46 0.93 12.89 10.29
N ARG A 47 -0.28 12.64 9.80
CA ARG A 47 -1.44 13.52 9.98
C ARG A 47 -2.61 12.74 10.60
N PRO A 48 -3.58 13.44 11.22
CA PRO A 48 -4.82 12.81 11.64
C PRO A 48 -5.48 12.07 10.47
N GLY A 49 -6.04 10.89 10.75
CA GLY A 49 -6.85 10.16 9.78
C GLY A 49 -8.23 10.77 9.59
N GLY A 50 -9.09 10.05 8.87
CA GLY A 50 -10.42 10.52 8.46
C GLY A 50 -10.40 11.25 7.11
N GLY A 51 -9.27 11.17 6.40
CA GLY A 51 -9.22 11.51 4.98
C GLY A 51 -9.99 10.49 4.15
N ARG A 52 -10.34 10.86 2.92
CA ARG A 52 -10.87 9.89 1.97
C ARG A 52 -9.74 9.13 1.30
N ILE A 53 -9.89 7.81 1.27
CA ILE A 53 -8.97 6.87 0.64
C ILE A 53 -9.57 6.28 -0.62
N ALA A 54 -8.71 5.94 -1.57
CA ALA A 54 -9.03 5.10 -2.70
C ALA A 54 -8.15 3.85 -2.65
N VAL A 55 -8.74 2.71 -3.00
CA VAL A 55 -8.04 1.43 -3.10
C VAL A 55 -8.26 0.86 -4.49
N SER A 56 -7.18 0.45 -5.14
CA SER A 56 -7.21 -0.03 -6.53
C SER A 56 -6.14 -1.10 -6.74
N GLN A 57 -6.37 -2.05 -7.65
CA GLN A 57 -5.38 -3.07 -8.02
C GLN A 57 -4.46 -2.61 -9.17
N ASP A 58 -4.91 -1.61 -9.95
CA ASP A 58 -4.28 -1.17 -11.20
C ASP A 58 -3.93 0.34 -11.18
N LEU A 59 -3.60 0.89 -10.02
CA LEU A 59 -3.20 2.29 -9.91
C LEU A 59 -1.70 2.45 -10.23
N PRO A 60 -1.33 3.27 -11.22
CA PRO A 60 0.07 3.52 -11.55
C PRO A 60 0.75 4.41 -10.50
N ASP A 61 2.07 4.27 -10.36
CA ASP A 61 2.87 4.93 -9.33
C ASP A 61 2.77 6.47 -9.39
N GLU A 62 2.59 7.03 -10.59
CA GLU A 62 2.48 8.48 -10.81
C GLU A 62 1.19 9.08 -10.26
N GLN A 63 0.18 8.25 -9.96
CA GLN A 63 -1.11 8.66 -9.39
C GLN A 63 -1.19 8.41 -7.88
N LEU A 64 -0.10 7.96 -7.26
CA LEU A 64 -0.01 7.80 -5.82
C LEU A 64 0.05 9.17 -5.14
N THR A 65 -0.83 9.37 -4.17
CA THR A 65 -0.84 10.55 -3.31
C THR A 65 -0.56 10.13 -1.87
N ALA A 66 -0.16 11.10 -1.07
CA ALA A 66 0.18 10.86 0.32
C ALA A 66 -1.07 10.47 1.14
N VAL A 67 -0.94 9.40 1.92
CA VAL A 67 -1.97 8.83 2.79
C VAL A 67 -1.52 8.90 4.24
N SER A 68 -2.46 9.15 5.15
CA SER A 68 -2.13 9.18 6.57
C SER A 68 -1.84 7.76 7.09
N ARG A 69 -0.87 7.62 8.00
CA ARG A 69 -0.62 6.34 8.67
C ARG A 69 -1.85 5.82 9.42
N THR A 70 -2.70 6.72 9.89
CA THR A 70 -3.97 6.40 10.56
C THR A 70 -4.95 5.70 9.61
N ASP A 71 -5.13 6.22 8.40
CA ASP A 71 -6.04 5.62 7.41
C ASP A 71 -5.50 4.28 6.91
N VAL A 72 -4.18 4.16 6.74
CA VAL A 72 -3.52 2.88 6.43
C VAL A 72 -3.81 1.84 7.51
N ALA A 73 -3.63 2.20 8.79
CA ALA A 73 -3.90 1.30 9.90
C ALA A 73 -5.37 0.84 9.93
N GLU A 74 -6.31 1.73 9.62
CA GLU A 74 -7.73 1.39 9.58
C GLU A 74 -8.05 0.32 8.52
N VAL A 75 -7.46 0.46 7.31
CA VAL A 75 -7.62 -0.53 6.24
C VAL A 75 -7.01 -1.87 6.63
N VAL A 76 -5.81 -1.85 7.23
CA VAL A 76 -5.14 -3.08 7.69
C VAL A 76 -5.94 -3.79 8.79
N VAL A 77 -6.49 -3.07 9.76
CA VAL A 77 -7.32 -3.69 10.81
C VAL A 77 -8.62 -4.25 10.22
N SER A 78 -9.23 -3.52 9.29
CA SER A 78 -10.47 -3.96 8.66
C SER A 78 -10.27 -5.20 7.78
N SER A 79 -9.12 -5.33 7.10
CA SER A 79 -8.82 -6.47 6.25
C SER A 79 -8.63 -7.77 7.04
N LEU A 80 -8.17 -7.70 8.29
CA LEU A 80 -8.05 -8.88 9.16
C LEU A 80 -9.40 -9.52 9.49
N LEU A 81 -10.47 -8.73 9.47
CA LEU A 81 -11.83 -9.16 9.86
C LEU A 81 -12.72 -9.47 8.65
N ASP A 82 -12.22 -9.25 7.43
CA ASP A 82 -13.00 -9.36 6.21
C ASP A 82 -12.40 -10.42 5.27
N PRO A 83 -13.05 -11.58 5.10
CA PRO A 83 -12.59 -12.64 4.20
C PRO A 83 -12.40 -12.20 2.74
N ARG A 84 -13.00 -11.08 2.31
CA ARG A 84 -12.80 -10.51 0.97
C ARG A 84 -11.38 -9.98 0.76
N ALA A 85 -10.63 -9.73 1.82
CA ALA A 85 -9.22 -9.35 1.74
C ALA A 85 -8.28 -10.53 1.46
N CYS A 86 -8.76 -11.78 1.57
CA CYS A 86 -7.93 -12.96 1.41
C CYS A 86 -7.37 -13.07 -0.01
N ASN A 87 -6.05 -13.23 -0.09
CA ASN A 87 -5.26 -13.37 -1.30
C ASN A 87 -5.38 -12.17 -2.27
N VAL A 88 -5.63 -11.00 -1.71
CA VAL A 88 -5.73 -9.75 -2.47
C VAL A 88 -4.45 -8.92 -2.33
N ALA A 89 -4.05 -8.30 -3.44
CA ALA A 89 -3.03 -7.25 -3.45
C ALA A 89 -3.65 -5.98 -4.02
N CYS A 90 -3.45 -4.85 -3.34
CA CYS A 90 -4.02 -3.57 -3.74
C CYS A 90 -3.16 -2.39 -3.27
N THR A 91 -3.36 -1.27 -3.95
CA THR A 91 -2.71 0.01 -3.71
C THR A 91 -3.66 0.96 -2.99
N LEU A 92 -3.19 1.63 -1.95
CA LEU A 92 -3.94 2.58 -1.14
C LEU A 92 -3.38 3.99 -1.33
N THR A 93 -4.24 4.92 -1.70
CA THR A 93 -3.88 6.32 -1.95
C THR A 93 -4.92 7.25 -1.31
N SER A 94 -4.57 8.51 -1.07
CA SER A 94 -5.57 9.52 -0.71
C SER A 94 -6.37 9.92 -1.95
N SER A 95 -7.65 10.21 -1.76
CA SER A 95 -8.56 10.59 -2.84
C SER A 95 -9.11 12.00 -2.61
N GLU A 96 -8.74 12.93 -3.49
CA GLU A 96 -9.35 14.28 -3.52
C GLU A 96 -10.70 14.30 -4.28
N TYR A 97 -10.97 13.30 -5.14
CA TYR A 97 -12.12 13.29 -6.07
C TYR A 97 -13.44 12.79 -5.48
N ALA A 98 -13.50 12.47 -4.19
CA ALA A 98 -14.76 12.10 -3.53
C ALA A 98 -15.30 13.30 -2.75
N VAL A 99 -16.38 13.89 -3.28
CA VAL A 99 -17.12 15.07 -2.83
C VAL A 99 -17.38 15.11 -1.32
N LEU A 100 -16.91 16.16 -0.65
CA LEU A 100 -17.30 16.69 0.66
C LEU A 100 -18.27 15.82 1.48
N GLY A 101 -17.78 15.22 2.56
CA GLY A 101 -18.62 14.60 3.57
C GLY A 101 -17.80 13.71 4.49
N GLY A 102 -17.70 14.10 5.77
CA GLY A 102 -17.00 13.37 6.83
C GLY A 102 -17.66 12.04 7.23
N GLN A 103 -18.09 11.26 6.24
CA GLN A 103 -18.60 9.91 6.43
C GLN A 103 -17.47 8.91 6.21
N LYS A 104 -17.25 8.08 7.22
CA LYS A 104 -16.27 6.98 7.20
C LYS A 104 -16.58 6.06 6.02
N GLN A 105 -15.59 5.81 5.18
CA GLN A 105 -15.78 4.93 4.03
C GLN A 105 -15.98 3.48 4.51
N ASP A 106 -16.88 2.77 3.84
CA ASP A 106 -17.13 1.35 4.09
C ASP A 106 -16.00 0.54 3.42
N ILE A 107 -14.98 0.20 4.20
CA ILE A 107 -13.79 -0.54 3.73
C ILE A 107 -14.20 -1.90 3.16
N SER A 108 -15.21 -2.54 3.74
CA SER A 108 -15.76 -3.79 3.26
C SER A 108 -16.29 -3.71 1.83
N LYS A 109 -16.91 -2.59 1.44
CA LYS A 109 -17.30 -2.36 0.04
C LYS A 109 -16.10 -2.17 -0.88
N LEU A 110 -15.06 -1.48 -0.42
CA LEU A 110 -13.82 -1.31 -1.19
C LEU A 110 -13.15 -2.66 -1.45
N LEU A 111 -13.03 -3.50 -0.41
CA LEU A 111 -12.47 -4.85 -0.52
C LEU A 111 -13.31 -5.76 -1.44
N GLY A 112 -14.65 -5.66 -1.37
CA GLY A 112 -15.54 -6.45 -2.21
C GLY A 112 -15.46 -6.14 -3.71
N ALA A 113 -14.87 -5.02 -4.10
CA ALA A 113 -14.61 -4.70 -5.50
C ALA A 113 -13.30 -5.33 -6.04
N MET A 114 -12.50 -5.96 -5.18
CA MET A 114 -11.20 -6.51 -5.55
C MET A 114 -11.31 -7.95 -6.02
N THR A 115 -10.40 -8.33 -6.93
CA THR A 115 -10.27 -9.69 -7.42
C THR A 115 -9.13 -10.39 -6.69
N PRO A 116 -9.38 -11.52 -6.02
CA PRO A 116 -8.32 -12.34 -5.42
C PRO A 116 -7.35 -12.85 -6.48
N ASN A 117 -6.06 -12.88 -6.15
CA ASN A 117 -5.06 -13.51 -7.01
C ASN A 117 -5.34 -15.01 -7.06
N ARG A 118 -5.28 -15.59 -8.27
CA ARG A 118 -5.38 -17.05 -8.43
C ARG A 118 -4.12 -17.70 -7.83
N MET A 119 -4.33 -18.72 -7.00
CA MET A 119 -3.27 -19.59 -6.49
C MET A 119 -2.80 -20.56 -7.57
#